data_AF-A0A922DH37-F1
#
_entry.id   AF-A0A922DH37-F1
#
_cell.length_a   1.000
_cell.length_b   1.000
_cell.length_c   1.000
_cell.angle_alpha   90.00
_cell.angle_beta   90.00
_cell.angle_gamma   90.00
#
_symmetry.space_group_name_H-M   'P 1'
#
loop_
_entity.id
_entity.type
_entity.pdbx_description
1 polymer ?
#
loop_
_entity_poly.entity_id
_entity_poly.type
_entity_poly.pdbx_seq_one_letter_code
_entity_poly.pdbx_strand_id
1 'polypeptide(L)'
;QYRIHLEEKQKLQFHYGLTERQLLKYVHIARKAKGSTGQVLLQLLEMHLDNIIFQLGMASTITQARQLINHRHILVNGRMVDIPSYCCKPQDIITARDEQRSRALIQNYLDSSPVRNCQNIWPFTHSNIKD
;
A
#
# COMPACT_ATOMS: atom_id res chain seq x y z
N GLN A 1 6.13 -8.16 30.18
CA GLN A 1 5.20 -8.74 29.17
C GLN A 1 4.30 -7.67 28.55
N TYR A 2 3.52 -6.89 29.31
CA TYR A 2 2.64 -5.85 28.74
C TYR A 2 3.37 -4.82 27.84
N ARG A 3 4.50 -4.29 28.30
CA ARG A 3 5.30 -3.31 27.55
C ARG A 3 5.70 -3.81 26.16
N ILE A 4 6.11 -5.07 26.05
CA ILE A 4 6.57 -5.68 24.79
C ILE A 4 5.42 -5.72 23.78
N HIS A 5 4.25 -6.23 24.20
CA HIS A 5 3.06 -6.27 23.34
C HIS A 5 2.59 -4.87 22.92
N LEU A 6 2.69 -3.88 23.82
CA LEU A 6 2.33 -2.50 23.52
C LEU A 6 3.27 -1.91 22.46
N GLU A 7 4.59 -2.14 22.59
CA GLU A 7 5.59 -1.69 21.62
C GLU A 7 5.38 -2.34 20.25
N GLU A 8 5.09 -3.64 20.18
CA GLU A 8 4.77 -4.32 18.91
C GLU A 8 3.52 -3.75 18.24
N LYS A 9 2.46 -3.51 19.02
CA LYS A 9 1.24 -2.85 18.53
C LYS A 9 1.54 -1.47 17.98
N GLN A 10 2.34 -0.67 18.68
CA GLN A 10 2.71 0.67 18.25
C GLN A 10 3.55 0.65 16.97
N LYS A 11 4.53 -0.26 16.86
CA LYS A 11 5.33 -0.44 15.64
C LYS A 11 4.44 -0.73 14.43
N LEU A 12 3.45 -1.61 14.57
CA LEU A 12 2.47 -1.89 13.51
C LEU A 12 1.64 -0.65 13.13
N GLN A 13 1.15 0.10 14.12
CA GLN A 13 0.36 1.32 13.87
C GLN A 13 1.17 2.37 13.11
N PHE A 14 2.42 2.61 13.52
CA PHE A 14 3.29 3.59 12.87
C PHE A 14 3.72 3.15 11.47
N HIS A 15 4.06 1.88 11.30
CA HIS A 15 4.48 1.36 10.00
C HIS A 15 3.37 1.52 8.96
N TYR A 16 2.14 1.08 9.26
CA TYR A 16 1.02 1.14 8.31
C TYR A 16 0.20 2.43 8.38
N GLY A 17 0.59 3.40 9.22
CA GLY A 17 -0.16 4.65 9.42
C GLY A 17 -1.63 4.43 9.84
N LEU A 18 -1.90 3.45 10.70
CA LEU A 18 -3.25 3.08 11.12
C LEU A 18 -3.63 3.72 12.45
N THR A 19 -4.88 4.15 12.57
CA THR A 19 -5.46 4.51 13.86
C THR A 19 -5.75 3.24 14.68
N GLU A 20 -5.77 3.36 16.01
CA GLU A 20 -6.10 2.22 16.88
C GLU A 20 -7.48 1.63 16.59
N ARG A 21 -8.46 2.48 16.27
CA ARG A 21 -9.81 2.03 15.88
C ARG A 21 -9.79 1.19 14.60
N GLN A 22 -9.01 1.59 13.61
CA GLN A 22 -8.84 0.80 12.38
C GLN A 22 -8.16 -0.53 12.69
N LEU A 23 -7.07 -0.53 13.48
CA LEU A 23 -6.37 -1.75 13.86
C LEU A 23 -7.30 -2.75 14.56
N LEU A 24 -8.12 -2.28 15.52
CA LEU A 24 -9.10 -3.12 16.19
C LEU A 24 -10.11 -3.74 15.22
N LYS A 25 -10.55 -2.98 14.21
CA LYS A 25 -11.44 -3.48 13.16
C LYS A 25 -10.77 -4.60 12.35
N TYR A 26 -9.50 -4.43 11.95
CA TYR A 26 -8.76 -5.46 11.22
C TYR A 26 -8.52 -6.72 12.06
N VAL A 27 -8.21 -6.56 13.35
CA VAL A 27 -8.09 -7.70 14.27
C VAL A 27 -9.41 -8.47 14.38
N HIS A 28 -10.55 -7.77 14.45
CA HIS A 28 -11.87 -8.42 14.46
C HIS A 28 -12.16 -9.18 13.17
N ILE A 29 -11.80 -8.61 12.02
CA ILE A 29 -11.93 -9.28 10.71
C ILE A 29 -11.02 -10.51 10.66
N ALA A 30 -9.76 -10.38 11.06
CA ALA A 30 -8.79 -11.46 11.07
C ALA A 30 -9.19 -12.61 12.01
N ARG A 31 -9.77 -12.31 13.18
CA ARG A 31 -10.29 -13.32 14.12
C ARG A 31 -11.46 -14.12 13.56
N LYS A 32 -12.25 -13.53 12.66
CA LYS A 32 -13.37 -14.20 11.99
C LYS A 32 -12.94 -15.04 10.78
N ALA A 33 -11.77 -14.74 10.21
CA ALA A 33 -11.23 -15.49 9.10
C ALA A 33 -10.74 -16.87 9.55
N LYS A 34 -10.73 -17.82 8.61
CA LYS A 34 -10.15 -19.14 8.85
C LYS A 34 -8.62 -19.03 8.74
N GLY A 35 -7.90 -19.50 9.76
CA GLY A 35 -6.42 -19.56 9.76
C GLY A 35 -5.80 -18.88 10.98
N SER A 36 -4.47 -18.65 10.91
CA SER A 36 -3.75 -17.94 11.98
C SER A 36 -4.10 -16.45 11.94
N THR A 37 -4.70 -15.95 13.03
CA THR A 37 -5.12 -14.53 13.16
C THR A 37 -4.00 -13.56 12.80
N GLY A 38 -2.75 -13.85 13.20
CA GLY A 38 -1.60 -12.98 12.94
C GLY A 38 -1.25 -12.89 11.45
N GLN A 39 -1.26 -14.04 10.76
CA GLN A 39 -0.98 -14.10 9.32
C GLN A 39 -2.07 -13.39 8.52
N VAL A 40 -3.33 -13.62 8.85
CA VAL A 40 -4.45 -12.95 8.16
C VAL A 40 -4.43 -11.45 8.41
N LEU A 41 -4.11 -11.01 9.63
CA LEU A 41 -3.98 -9.58 9.93
C LEU A 41 -2.90 -8.93 9.07
N LEU A 42 -1.70 -9.52 9.02
CA LEU A 42 -0.61 -8.99 8.20
C LEU A 42 -0.97 -8.98 6.72
N GLN A 43 -1.58 -10.06 6.22
CA GLN A 43 -2.04 -10.14 4.83
C GLN A 43 -3.03 -9.01 4.50
N LEU A 44 -4.00 -8.72 5.37
CA LEU A 44 -4.95 -7.63 5.16
C LEU A 44 -4.26 -6.26 5.07
N LEU A 45 -3.25 -6.02 5.91
CA LEU A 45 -2.50 -4.77 5.92
C LEU A 45 -1.55 -4.63 4.73
N GLU A 46 -0.94 -5.73 4.31
CA GLU A 46 -0.04 -5.75 3.16
C GLU A 46 -0.77 -5.51 1.83
N MET A 47 -2.03 -5.95 1.74
CA MET A 47 -2.90 -5.79 0.58
C MET A 47 -3.48 -4.38 0.40
N HIS A 48 -3.21 -3.44 1.31
CA HIS A 48 -3.67 -2.06 1.14
C HIS A 48 -2.97 -1.37 -0.03
N LEU A 49 -3.72 -0.53 -0.75
CA LEU A 49 -3.23 0.21 -1.91
C LEU A 49 -2.03 1.11 -1.58
N ASP A 50 -2.03 1.78 -0.42
CA ASP A 50 -0.92 2.63 0.02
C ASP A 50 0.38 1.84 0.26
N ASN A 51 0.28 0.69 0.91
CA ASN A 51 1.40 -0.21 1.11
C ASN A 51 1.89 -0.77 -0.22
N ILE A 52 0.98 -1.19 -1.11
CA ILE A 52 1.35 -1.70 -2.43
C ILE A 52 2.10 -0.62 -3.24
N ILE A 53 1.62 0.62 -3.30
CA ILE A 53 2.30 1.73 -4.01
C ILE A 53 3.72 1.97 -3.46
N PHE A 54 3.89 1.88 -2.13
CA PHE A 54 5.19 1.99 -1.49
C PHE A 54 6.12 0.82 -1.85
N GLN A 55 5.60 -0.42 -1.87
CA GLN A 55 6.35 -1.62 -2.27
C GLN A 55 6.70 -1.62 -3.76
N LEU A 56 5.80 -1.13 -4.61
CA LEU A 56 5.98 -0.94 -6.05
C LEU A 56 7.00 0.18 -6.38
N GLY A 57 7.49 0.91 -5.38
CA GLY A 57 8.47 1.98 -5.61
C GLY A 57 7.91 3.18 -6.36
N MET A 58 6.60 3.40 -6.31
CA MET A 58 5.97 4.61 -6.89
C MET A 58 6.01 5.80 -5.92
N ALA A 59 6.31 5.55 -4.64
CA ALA A 59 6.44 6.56 -3.60
C ALA A 59 7.60 6.25 -2.64
N SER A 60 8.19 7.29 -2.06
CA SER A 60 9.30 7.19 -1.09
C SER A 60 8.85 6.73 0.30
N THR A 61 7.67 7.17 0.73
CA THR A 61 7.10 6.96 2.06
C THR A 61 5.62 6.60 1.95
N ILE A 62 5.07 5.94 2.97
CA ILE A 62 3.64 5.57 3.02
C ILE A 62 2.75 6.82 3.05
N THR A 63 3.20 7.90 3.70
CA THR A 63 2.48 9.19 3.69
C THR A 63 2.42 9.79 2.29
N GLN A 64 3.51 9.73 1.52
CA GLN A 64 3.50 10.16 0.11
C GLN A 64 2.59 9.27 -0.75
N ALA A 65 2.59 7.95 -0.54
CA ALA A 65 1.67 7.05 -1.25
C ALA A 65 0.21 7.43 -0.99
N ARG A 66 -0.15 7.72 0.27
CA ARG A 66 -1.49 8.21 0.64
C ARG A 66 -1.84 9.53 -0.02
N GLN A 67 -0.87 10.45 -0.11
CA GLN A 67 -1.05 11.71 -0.80
C GLN A 67 -1.36 11.49 -2.28
N LEU A 68 -0.62 10.62 -2.97
CA LEU A 68 -0.87 10.29 -4.37
C LEU A 68 -2.27 9.70 -4.60
N ILE A 69 -2.71 8.81 -3.72
CA ILE A 69 -4.05 8.21 -3.78
C ILE A 69 -5.14 9.27 -3.54
N ASN A 70 -5.04 10.03 -2.45
CA ASN A 70 -6.02 11.07 -2.09
C ASN A 70 -6.18 12.13 -3.19
N HIS A 71 -5.11 12.44 -3.91
CA HIS A 71 -5.12 13.39 -5.03
C HIS A 71 -5.49 12.74 -6.39
N ARG A 72 -5.92 11.48 -6.41
CA ARG A 72 -6.39 10.77 -7.63
C ARG A 72 -5.32 10.66 -8.73
N HIS A 73 -4.07 10.43 -8.32
CA HIS A 73 -2.96 10.16 -9.25
C HIS A 73 -2.84 8.68 -9.66
N ILE A 74 -3.60 7.79 -9.00
CA ILE A 74 -3.52 6.33 -9.18
C ILE A 74 -4.83 5.79 -9.74
N LEU A 75 -4.68 4.84 -10.65
CA LEU A 75 -5.76 4.07 -11.26
C LEU A 75 -5.58 2.58 -10.90
N VAL A 76 -6.66 1.94 -10.48
CA VAL A 76 -6.72 0.48 -10.27
C VAL A 76 -7.68 -0.09 -11.31
N ASN A 77 -7.21 -0.99 -12.16
CA ASN A 77 -7.96 -1.56 -13.29
C ASN A 77 -8.63 -0.47 -14.17
N GLY A 78 -7.92 0.64 -14.40
CA GLY A 78 -8.40 1.78 -15.17
C GLY A 78 -9.42 2.68 -14.46
N ARG A 79 -9.74 2.43 -13.19
CA ARG A 79 -10.66 3.25 -12.39
C ARG A 79 -9.91 4.09 -11.37
N MET A 80 -10.35 5.33 -11.17
CA MET A 80 -9.80 6.20 -10.12
C MET A 80 -10.18 5.68 -8.74
N VAL A 81 -9.18 5.51 -7.89
CA VAL A 81 -9.35 5.13 -6.48
C VAL A 81 -8.68 6.21 -5.63
N ASP A 82 -9.46 6.85 -4.76
CA ASP A 82 -9.01 7.88 -3.81
C ASP A 82 -8.97 7.41 -2.35
N ILE A 83 -9.15 6.10 -2.13
CA ILE A 83 -9.18 5.49 -0.79
C ILE A 83 -7.87 4.72 -0.56
N PRO A 84 -6.99 5.15 0.36
CA PRO A 84 -5.74 4.46 0.63
C PRO A 84 -5.90 3.06 1.23
N SER A 85 -6.94 2.87 2.05
CA SER A 85 -7.29 1.59 2.66
C SER A 85 -8.04 0.64 1.71
N TYR A 86 -7.96 0.87 0.40
CA TYR A 86 -8.49 -0.03 -0.60
C TYR A 86 -7.70 -1.35 -0.54
N CYS A 87 -8.39 -2.46 -0.29
CA CYS A 87 -7.78 -3.79 -0.33
C CYS A 87 -7.68 -4.25 -1.79
N CYS A 88 -6.47 -4.27 -2.33
CA CYS A 88 -6.21 -4.76 -3.67
C CYS A 88 -6.36 -6.28 -3.72
N LYS A 89 -6.91 -6.80 -4.80
CA LYS A 89 -7.03 -8.23 -5.06
C LYS A 89 -5.86 -8.70 -5.92
N PRO A 90 -5.40 -9.95 -5.76
CA PRO A 90 -4.41 -10.49 -6.69
C PRO A 90 -4.86 -10.29 -8.14
N GLN A 91 -3.93 -9.92 -9.02
CA GLN A 91 -4.17 -9.59 -10.44
C GLN A 91 -4.76 -8.20 -10.72
N ASP A 92 -4.96 -7.34 -9.72
CA ASP A 92 -5.29 -5.93 -10.02
C ASP A 92 -4.12 -5.24 -10.76
N ILE A 93 -4.44 -4.35 -11.70
CA ILE A 93 -3.47 -3.57 -12.45
C ILE A 93 -3.43 -2.16 -11.88
N ILE A 94 -2.29 -1.77 -11.33
CA ILE A 94 -2.09 -0.45 -10.73
C ILE A 94 -1.30 0.41 -11.71
N THR A 95 -1.87 1.55 -12.10
CA THR A 95 -1.30 2.47 -13.08
C THR A 95 -1.32 3.90 -12.57
N ALA A 96 -0.37 4.70 -13.06
CA ALA A 96 -0.42 6.13 -12.89
C ALA A 96 -1.47 6.73 -13.83
N ARG A 97 -2.12 7.81 -13.39
CA ARG A 97 -3.02 8.58 -14.25
C ARG A 97 -2.22 9.29 -15.36
N ASP A 98 -2.79 9.32 -16.57
CA ASP A 98 -2.25 10.02 -17.76
C ASP A 98 -2.41 11.55 -17.66
N GLU A 99 -1.92 12.14 -16.58
CA GLU A 99 -1.82 13.57 -16.41
C GLU A 99 -0.35 13.92 -16.18
N GLN A 100 0.13 14.97 -16.84
CA GLN A 100 1.56 15.31 -16.85
C GLN A 100 2.14 15.54 -15.45
N ARG A 101 1.33 16.09 -14.52
CA ARG A 101 1.69 16.26 -13.11
C ARG A 101 1.88 14.91 -12.40
N SER A 102 0.98 13.96 -12.64
CA SER A 102 1.06 12.61 -12.05
C SER A 102 2.30 11.86 -12.55
N ARG A 103 2.54 11.90 -13.87
CA ARG A 103 3.72 11.27 -14.51
C ARG A 103 5.02 11.89 -14.00
N ALA A 104 5.10 13.23 -13.95
CA ALA A 104 6.30 13.92 -13.46
C ALA A 104 6.63 13.56 -12.01
N LEU A 105 5.64 13.50 -11.11
CA LEU A 105 5.87 13.16 -9.70
C LEU A 105 6.43 11.74 -9.52
N ILE A 106 5.88 10.78 -10.25
CA ILE A 106 6.30 9.37 -10.18
C ILE A 106 7.67 9.21 -10.86
N GLN A 107 7.86 9.83 -12.02
CA GLN A 107 9.13 9.78 -12.76
C GLN A 107 10.28 10.41 -11.97
N ASN A 108 10.07 11.59 -11.39
CA ASN A 108 11.06 12.25 -10.54
C ASN A 108 11.49 11.34 -9.38
N TYR A 109 10.57 10.55 -8.82
CA TYR A 109 10.90 9.61 -7.77
C TYR A 109 11.71 8.41 -8.31
N LEU A 110 11.27 7.80 -9.40
CA LEU A 110 11.98 6.70 -10.06
C LEU A 110 13.41 7.09 -10.42
N ASP A 111 13.62 8.29 -10.95
CA ASP A 111 14.93 8.81 -11.33
C ASP A 111 15.82 9.09 -10.09
N SER A 112 15.21 9.46 -8.96
CA SER A 112 15.92 9.79 -7.72
C SER A 112 16.32 8.57 -6.88
N SER A 113 15.66 7.43 -7.05
CA SER A 113 15.81 6.27 -6.17
C SER A 113 16.67 5.19 -6.82
N PRO A 114 17.93 4.98 -6.37
CA PRO A 114 18.85 4.10 -7.08
C PRO A 114 18.51 2.61 -6.92
N VAL A 115 17.86 2.18 -5.84
CA VAL A 115 17.51 0.77 -5.64
C VAL A 115 16.38 0.63 -4.60
N ARG A 116 15.24 0.08 -5.01
CA ARG A 116 14.56 -0.98 -4.25
C ARG A 116 14.34 -2.13 -5.23
N ASN A 117 14.80 -3.33 -4.86
CA ASN A 117 14.63 -4.53 -5.68
C ASN A 117 13.14 -4.77 -5.93
N CYS A 118 12.61 -4.25 -7.04
CA CYS A 118 11.33 -4.65 -7.59
C CYS A 118 11.50 -6.03 -8.25
N GLN A 119 11.80 -7.05 -7.46
CA GLN A 119 11.84 -8.43 -7.93
C GLN A 119 11.07 -9.33 -6.95
N ASN A 120 9.88 -9.71 -7.40
CA ASN A 120 9.32 -11.06 -7.26
C ASN A 120 8.74 -11.48 -5.91
N ILE A 121 7.69 -10.82 -5.40
CA ILE A 121 6.84 -11.45 -4.36
C ILE A 121 5.33 -11.38 -4.68
N TRP A 122 4.86 -10.49 -5.57
CA TRP A 122 3.42 -10.33 -5.83
C TRP A 122 3.07 -10.21 -7.31
N PRO A 123 1.94 -10.78 -7.79
CA PRO A 123 1.60 -10.89 -9.21
C PRO A 123 1.08 -9.58 -9.84
N PHE A 124 1.26 -8.43 -9.17
CA PHE A 124 0.77 -7.14 -9.64
C PHE A 124 1.69 -6.64 -10.77
N THR A 125 1.18 -6.67 -12.00
CA THR A 125 1.94 -6.23 -13.17
C THR A 125 2.00 -4.71 -13.19
N HIS A 126 3.22 -4.16 -13.15
CA HIS A 126 3.47 -2.81 -13.64
C HIS A 126 3.29 -2.83 -15.16
N SER A 127 2.15 -2.36 -15.67
CA SER A 127 2.06 -2.06 -17.10
C SER A 127 2.83 -0.77 -17.31
N ASN A 128 3.98 -0.88 -17.98
CA ASN A 128 4.87 0.21 -18.39
C ASN A 128 4.08 1.49 -18.71
N ILE A 129 4.58 2.60 -18.17
CA ILE A 129 4.38 3.94 -18.71
C ILE A 129 4.85 3.85 -20.17
N LYS A 130 3.92 3.61 -21.10
CA LYS A 130 4.25 3.62 -22.52
C LYS A 130 4.46 5.08 -22.94
N ASP A 131 5.50 5.24 -23.74
CA ASP A 131 5.87 6.45 -24.47
C ASP A 131 4.66 7.11 -25.15
#